data_AF-A0A3L6NGY4-F1
#
_entry.id   AF-A0A3L6NGY4-F1
#
_cell.length_a   1.000
_cell.length_b   1.000
_cell.length_c   1.000
_cell.angle_alpha   90.00
_cell.angle_beta   90.00
_cell.angle_gamma   90.00
#
_symmetry.space_group_name_H-M   'P 1'
#
loop_
_entity.id
_entity.type
_entity.pdbx_description
1 polymer ?
#
loop_
_entity_poly.entity_id
_entity_poly.type
_entity_poly.pdbx_seq_one_letter_code
_entity_poly.pdbx_strand_id
1 'polypeptide(L)'
;MPPPALQHLGLIDLVASDPRPTFVVALPEQTRSKISHYSADILYRNPALQNSYTLDHSIASIPQDASHSPFWNWVTSPPSTPTSQTDASGPAPSNTQHSLPYLGVYWTRSIVLGQWVVMSGNETPPSSEPPRKVRIEGKEGETTRKYPQKSPLDNARLPSRKKSESKTPLLYRDESNPGLMIPVSDSEAEPFLDVVQNVDWESTCLGPMSDWPAQLQHTFNQLVSDSRPVALYWGPEYVTIYNEAFSKYYGARHPGLLGRPAPEAWPHLKTRLDEMTASPLKNYSNAEDESKFFIPLADGSHEETYVKSSMVPIVYDKKCLGIQHSLLEMTSRRLWERRMKMLIDLGEALVSTKDAKSYWSRTIEELERWSPTYDVPLAFLYSVADDESDTSLSKYDCPKICHLEGSLGVPEGHAIAPQVLNLRETDEGMASIMRKSLDHRQPILLQTKDDTLPKSLLHGLAWRGFGDPCQAAIVLPIRPTKEEDAMGILFLGLNPRRPYDNDYRQFISLLSQKLTSSLASTVLLEEEARRRRNITEQAAYDNAMLKQRLEYQTEQTERSMQTFTAVADFIPRINRAKRTARVSARGR
;
A
#
# COMPACT_ATOMS: atom_id res chain seq x y z
N MET A 1 20.67 9.14 21.43
CA MET A 1 19.29 9.58 21.18
C MET A 1 19.33 10.66 20.10
N PRO A 2 18.37 10.67 19.16
CA PRO A 2 18.36 11.66 18.09
C PRO A 2 18.03 13.07 18.65
N PRO A 3 18.48 14.15 17.97
CA PRO A 3 18.17 15.53 18.35
C PRO A 3 16.66 15.77 18.62
N PRO A 4 16.28 16.57 19.64
CA PRO A 4 14.87 16.87 19.95
C PRO A 4 14.09 17.46 18.77
N ALA A 5 14.78 18.21 17.90
CA ALA A 5 14.21 18.77 16.69
C ALA A 5 13.69 17.70 15.71
N LEU A 6 14.32 16.52 15.65
CA LEU A 6 13.87 15.40 14.81
C LEU A 6 12.65 14.67 15.38
N GLN A 7 12.50 14.66 16.72
CA GLN A 7 11.37 14.03 17.41
C GLN A 7 10.10 14.88 17.30
N HIS A 8 10.21 16.20 17.46
CA HIS A 8 9.07 17.11 17.32
C HIS A 8 8.49 17.17 15.89
N LEU A 9 9.27 16.81 14.88
CA LEU A 9 8.85 16.78 13.47
C LEU A 9 8.18 15.47 13.05
N GLY A 10 8.10 14.45 13.93
CA GLY A 10 7.59 13.11 13.60
C GLY A 10 8.42 12.37 12.54
N LEU A 11 9.57 12.92 12.13
CA LEU A 11 10.44 12.35 11.09
C LEU A 11 11.04 11.03 11.54
N ILE A 12 11.36 10.89 12.83
CA ILE A 12 11.85 9.64 13.40
C ILE A 12 10.78 8.56 13.35
N ASP A 13 9.52 8.86 13.68
CA ASP A 13 8.44 7.86 13.64
C ASP A 13 8.18 7.37 12.22
N LEU A 14 8.30 8.28 11.24
CA LEU A 14 8.21 7.96 9.81
C LEU A 14 9.38 7.10 9.34
N VAL A 15 10.62 7.44 9.72
CA VAL A 15 11.82 6.69 9.31
C VAL A 15 11.96 5.36 10.07
N ALA A 16 11.53 5.30 11.32
CA ALA A 16 11.54 4.09 12.16
C ALA A 16 10.61 3.00 11.60
N SER A 17 9.53 3.41 10.94
CA SER A 17 8.56 2.52 10.30
C SER A 17 8.92 2.13 8.86
N ASP A 18 9.98 2.73 8.27
CA ASP A 18 10.46 2.34 6.95
C ASP A 18 11.10 0.95 7.01
N PRO A 19 10.61 -0.05 6.23
CA PRO A 19 11.18 -1.40 6.23
C PRO A 19 12.53 -1.48 5.51
N ARG A 20 12.94 -0.43 4.80
CA ARG A 20 14.22 -0.36 4.07
C ARG A 20 15.35 0.13 4.97
N PRO A 21 16.61 -0.30 4.76
CA PRO A 21 17.75 0.27 5.49
C PRO A 21 17.82 1.79 5.29
N THR A 22 17.58 2.56 6.36
CA THR A 22 17.46 4.01 6.29
C THR A 22 18.25 4.70 7.40
N PHE A 23 18.93 5.79 7.07
CA PHE A 23 19.61 6.63 8.04
C PHE A 23 19.46 8.12 7.74
N VAL A 24 19.61 8.95 8.78
CA VAL A 24 19.42 10.41 8.72
C VAL A 24 20.71 11.14 9.10
N VAL A 25 21.05 12.19 8.34
CA VAL A 25 22.27 12.98 8.49
C VAL A 25 21.92 14.47 8.51
N ALA A 26 22.66 15.30 9.27
CA ALA A 26 22.55 16.76 9.20
C ALA A 26 23.21 17.33 7.93
N LEU A 27 22.61 18.36 7.34
CA LEU A 27 23.31 19.18 6.33
C LEU A 27 24.34 20.12 7.00
N PRO A 28 25.48 20.42 6.33
CA PRO A 28 26.61 21.14 6.93
C PRO A 28 26.33 22.59 7.41
N GLU A 29 25.22 23.23 7.01
CA GLU A 29 24.89 24.60 7.44
C GLU A 29 24.55 24.72 8.95
N GLN A 30 24.31 23.61 9.65
CA GLN A 30 24.04 23.61 11.10
C GLN A 30 25.30 23.49 11.98
N THR A 31 26.45 23.09 11.45
CA THR A 31 27.70 22.98 12.22
C THR A 31 28.43 24.33 12.31
N ARG A 32 27.80 25.35 12.93
CA ARG A 32 28.53 26.54 13.42
C ARG A 32 29.25 26.20 14.73
N SER A 33 30.27 25.36 14.65
CA SER A 33 31.21 25.12 15.74
C SER A 33 32.62 25.05 15.18
N LYS A 34 33.55 25.73 15.86
CA LYS A 34 34.91 26.02 15.41
C LYS A 34 35.77 24.75 15.41
N ILE A 35 36.44 24.51 14.27
CA ILE A 35 37.69 23.76 14.08
C ILE A 35 37.57 22.22 14.14
N SER A 36 38.09 21.60 13.08
CA SER A 36 38.48 20.18 12.87
C SER A 36 37.42 19.21 12.29
N HIS A 37 37.75 18.66 11.12
CA HIS A 37 37.13 17.56 10.34
C HIS A 37 35.64 17.68 9.98
N TYR A 38 35.34 17.82 8.68
CA TYR A 38 33.99 17.70 8.12
C TYR A 38 33.50 16.24 8.23
N SER A 39 32.98 15.88 9.40
CA SER A 39 32.35 14.57 9.67
C SER A 39 30.84 14.72 9.50
N ALA A 40 30.25 13.91 8.61
CA ALA A 40 28.82 13.80 8.43
C ALA A 40 28.27 12.82 9.47
N ASP A 41 27.82 13.34 10.61
CA ASP A 41 27.34 12.50 11.70
C ASP A 41 25.95 11.92 11.39
N ILE A 42 25.84 10.58 11.45
CA ILE A 42 24.56 9.88 11.33
C ILE A 42 23.78 10.06 12.64
N LEU A 43 22.68 10.80 12.57
CA LEU A 43 21.86 11.21 13.71
C LEU A 43 20.83 10.14 14.10
N TYR A 44 20.37 9.37 13.13
CA TYR A 44 19.40 8.31 13.33
C TYR A 44 19.60 7.17 12.35
N ARG A 45 19.38 5.95 12.81
CA ARG A 45 19.36 4.70 12.03
C ARG A 45 18.06 3.99 12.35
N ASN A 46 17.36 3.53 11.34
CA ASN A 46 16.12 2.80 11.56
C ASN A 46 16.38 1.32 11.93
N PRO A 47 15.37 0.60 12.45
CA PRO A 47 15.52 -0.80 12.82
C PRO A 47 15.96 -1.71 11.66
N ALA A 48 15.52 -1.44 10.42
CA ALA A 48 15.91 -2.22 9.26
C ALA A 48 17.43 -2.15 8.96
N LEU A 49 18.04 -0.97 9.11
CA LEU A 49 19.49 -0.81 8.97
C LEU A 49 20.24 -1.46 10.15
N GLN A 50 19.75 -1.26 11.38
CA GLN A 50 20.36 -1.86 12.59
C GLN A 50 20.33 -3.38 12.58
N ASN A 51 19.27 -3.99 12.01
CA ASN A 51 19.16 -5.44 11.82
C ASN A 51 20.13 -5.98 10.75
N SER A 52 20.62 -5.12 9.86
CA SER A 52 21.62 -5.46 8.85
C SER A 52 23.03 -5.06 9.33
N TYR A 53 23.57 -5.83 10.29
CA TYR A 53 24.84 -5.52 10.96
C TYR A 53 26.02 -5.30 10.00
N THR A 54 26.10 -6.10 8.93
CA THR A 54 27.16 -5.98 7.91
C THR A 54 27.08 -4.67 7.14
N LEU A 55 25.87 -4.26 6.75
CA LEU A 55 25.63 -3.03 6.02
C LEU A 55 25.83 -1.80 6.91
N ASP A 56 25.30 -1.80 8.14
CA ASP A 56 25.46 -0.70 9.10
C ASP A 56 26.94 -0.49 9.47
N HIS A 57 27.68 -1.57 9.75
CA HIS A 57 29.12 -1.48 9.99
C HIS A 57 29.88 -1.00 8.75
N SER A 58 29.48 -1.43 7.55
CA SER A 58 30.09 -0.98 6.30
C SER A 58 29.89 0.53 6.10
N ILE A 59 28.68 1.04 6.34
CA ILE A 59 28.37 2.48 6.26
C ILE A 59 29.15 3.28 7.31
N ALA A 60 29.23 2.78 8.54
CA ALA A 60 29.99 3.43 9.62
C ALA A 60 31.51 3.46 9.34
N SER A 61 32.02 2.48 8.58
CA SER A 61 33.44 2.38 8.21
C SER A 61 33.85 3.22 7.01
N ILE A 62 32.91 3.86 6.30
CA ILE A 62 33.23 4.69 5.14
C ILE A 62 33.99 5.94 5.60
N PRO A 63 35.22 6.19 5.08
CA PRO A 63 35.98 7.39 5.41
C PRO A 63 35.16 8.65 5.08
N GLN A 64 35.03 9.56 6.05
CA GLN A 64 34.22 10.77 5.89
C GLN A 64 35.01 11.98 5.36
N ASP A 65 36.31 11.82 5.09
CA ASP A 65 37.12 12.88 4.50
C ASP A 65 36.63 13.23 3.08
N ALA A 66 36.25 14.50 2.91
CA ALA A 66 35.62 15.06 1.71
C ALA A 66 36.44 14.91 0.41
N SER A 67 37.73 14.53 0.49
CA SER A 67 38.59 14.28 -0.67
C SER A 67 38.52 12.87 -1.23
N HIS A 68 38.00 11.87 -0.50
CA HIS A 68 38.13 10.46 -0.88
C HIS A 68 36.86 9.59 -0.83
N SER A 69 35.71 10.12 -0.38
CA SER A 69 34.44 9.35 -0.39
C SER A 69 33.39 9.92 -1.34
N PRO A 70 33.21 9.34 -2.54
CA PRO A 70 32.15 9.74 -3.46
C PRO A 70 30.75 9.55 -2.87
N PHE A 71 30.59 8.61 -1.93
CA PHE A 71 29.34 8.38 -1.21
C PHE A 71 28.98 9.55 -0.30
N TRP A 72 29.87 9.95 0.61
CA TRP A 72 29.59 11.05 1.54
C TRP A 72 29.50 12.42 0.85
N ASN A 73 30.26 12.61 -0.24
CA ASN A 73 30.13 13.79 -1.09
C ASN A 73 28.74 13.89 -1.74
N TRP A 74 28.17 12.75 -2.16
CA TRP A 74 26.81 12.72 -2.68
C TRP A 74 25.77 12.98 -1.58
N VAL A 75 25.89 12.31 -0.43
CA VAL A 75 24.98 12.45 0.74
C VAL A 75 24.90 13.91 1.20
N THR A 76 26.04 14.59 1.36
CA THR A 76 26.16 15.92 1.97
C THR A 76 26.13 17.08 0.98
N SER A 77 26.06 16.81 -0.33
CA SER A 77 26.05 17.85 -1.37
C SER A 77 24.92 18.88 -1.15
N PRO A 78 25.16 20.19 -1.25
CA PRO A 78 24.10 21.18 -1.03
C PRO A 78 22.95 21.00 -2.04
N PRO A 79 21.70 21.34 -1.65
CA PRO A 79 20.59 21.37 -2.60
C PRO A 79 20.91 22.36 -3.74
N SER A 80 20.69 21.95 -4.99
CA SER A 80 20.85 22.83 -6.15
C SER A 80 19.83 23.98 -6.07
N THR A 81 20.31 25.19 -5.76
CA THR A 81 19.52 26.42 -5.77
C THR A 81 19.16 26.79 -7.21
N PRO A 82 17.89 27.14 -7.51
CA PRO A 82 17.56 27.80 -8.77
C PRO A 82 17.97 29.27 -8.64
N THR A 83 19.21 29.60 -8.94
CA THR A 83 19.65 30.99 -8.99
C THR A 83 19.24 31.65 -10.31
N SER A 84 18.66 32.83 -10.16
CA SER A 84 18.52 33.89 -11.15
C SER A 84 19.78 34.03 -12.01
N GLN A 85 19.57 34.22 -13.32
CA GLN A 85 20.62 34.57 -14.28
C GLN A 85 21.44 35.78 -13.80
N THR A 86 22.76 35.62 -13.72
CA THR A 86 23.76 36.47 -14.39
C THR A 86 25.13 35.80 -14.34
N ASP A 87 25.74 35.72 -15.53
CA ASP A 87 27.17 35.61 -15.82
C ASP A 87 27.97 34.29 -15.66
N ALA A 88 28.55 33.93 -16.82
CA ALA A 88 29.85 33.30 -17.05
C ALA A 88 30.03 31.76 -16.93
N SER A 89 29.85 31.10 -18.08
CA SER A 89 30.78 30.11 -18.67
C SER A 89 31.40 29.01 -17.78
N GLY A 90 30.74 27.85 -17.75
CA GLY A 90 31.30 26.55 -17.36
C GLY A 90 30.21 25.48 -17.42
N PRO A 91 30.49 24.21 -17.77
CA PRO A 91 29.47 23.17 -17.74
C PRO A 91 29.04 22.96 -16.28
N ALA A 92 27.77 23.26 -15.98
CA ALA A 92 27.18 22.94 -14.68
C ALA A 92 27.24 21.41 -14.49
N PRO A 93 27.75 20.89 -13.35
CA PRO A 93 27.76 19.46 -13.12
C PRO A 93 26.32 18.97 -12.99
N SER A 94 25.87 18.20 -13.97
CA SER A 94 24.60 17.49 -13.96
C SER A 94 24.64 16.42 -12.87
N ASN A 95 24.33 16.77 -11.63
CA ASN A 95 24.11 15.79 -10.57
C ASN A 95 22.65 15.29 -10.67
N THR A 96 22.35 14.61 -11.77
CA THR A 96 21.02 14.06 -12.12
C THR A 96 20.81 12.63 -11.61
N GLN A 97 21.70 12.11 -10.77
CA GLN A 97 21.53 10.81 -10.13
C GLN A 97 20.63 10.94 -8.89
N HIS A 98 19.33 10.66 -9.06
CA HIS A 98 18.34 10.53 -7.99
C HIS A 98 18.60 9.31 -7.08
N SER A 99 19.41 8.36 -7.56
CA SER A 99 19.87 7.21 -6.78
C SER A 99 21.34 6.91 -7.03
N LEU A 100 22.01 6.36 -6.02
CA LEU A 100 23.42 5.97 -6.06
C LEU A 100 23.56 4.50 -5.63
N PRO A 101 23.99 3.58 -6.52
CA PRO A 101 24.34 2.23 -6.11
C PRO A 101 25.64 2.25 -5.30
N TYR A 102 25.59 1.79 -4.05
CA TYR A 102 26.75 1.72 -3.16
C TYR A 102 26.58 0.61 -2.13
N LEU A 103 27.63 -0.18 -1.88
CA LEU A 103 27.62 -1.36 -1.00
C LEU A 103 26.50 -2.38 -1.33
N GLY A 104 26.20 -2.56 -2.62
CA GLY A 104 25.15 -3.49 -3.07
C GLY A 104 23.71 -3.01 -2.85
N VAL A 105 23.52 -1.74 -2.47
CA VAL A 105 22.20 -1.13 -2.21
C VAL A 105 22.03 0.12 -3.09
N TYR A 106 20.83 0.32 -3.64
CA TYR A 106 20.48 1.54 -4.36
C TYR A 106 19.99 2.63 -3.40
N TRP A 107 20.87 3.56 -3.05
CA TRP A 107 20.53 4.63 -2.13
C TRP A 107 19.73 5.73 -2.81
N THR A 108 18.70 6.21 -2.14
CA THR A 108 17.92 7.40 -2.53
C THR A 108 18.12 8.50 -1.52
N ARG A 109 18.21 9.74 -2.01
CA ARG A 109 18.52 10.92 -1.22
C ARG A 109 17.35 11.88 -1.19
N SER A 110 16.80 12.14 -0.01
CA SER A 110 15.70 13.10 0.19
C SER A 110 16.10 14.17 1.19
N ILE A 111 15.97 15.44 0.81
CA ILE A 111 16.27 16.58 1.70
C ILE A 111 14.96 17.03 2.37
N VAL A 112 14.91 16.98 3.69
CA VAL A 112 13.76 17.38 4.49
C VAL A 112 14.03 18.76 5.10
N LEU A 113 13.15 19.71 4.82
CA LEU A 113 13.20 21.10 5.30
C LEU A 113 14.53 21.84 5.04
N GLY A 114 15.30 21.39 4.05
CA GLY A 114 16.62 21.96 3.75
C GLY A 114 17.68 21.71 4.82
N GLN A 115 17.39 20.89 5.84
CA GLN A 115 18.23 20.71 7.03
C GLN A 115 18.70 19.28 7.26
N TRP A 116 17.88 18.30 6.88
CA TRP A 116 18.16 16.89 7.10
C TRP A 116 18.20 16.13 5.78
N VAL A 117 19.13 15.18 5.66
CA VAL A 117 19.17 14.24 4.54
C VAL A 117 18.70 12.89 5.04
N VAL A 118 17.64 12.37 4.42
CA VAL A 118 17.15 11.00 4.62
C VAL A 118 17.69 10.14 3.49
N MET A 119 18.44 9.11 3.87
CA MET A 119 19.07 8.15 2.97
C MET A 119 18.34 6.81 3.09
N SER A 120 17.61 6.41 2.05
CA SER A 120 16.85 5.16 2.03
C SER A 120 17.42 4.19 0.99
N GLY A 121 17.75 2.97 1.42
CA GLY A 121 18.26 1.91 0.57
C GLY A 121 17.15 1.15 -0.16
N ASN A 122 17.32 0.88 -1.45
CA ASN A 122 16.39 0.07 -2.23
C ASN A 122 17.12 -1.13 -2.83
N GLU A 123 16.42 -2.27 -2.95
CA GLU A 123 16.97 -3.49 -3.56
C GLU A 123 16.98 -3.40 -5.10
N THR A 124 16.12 -2.55 -5.68
CA THR A 124 16.06 -2.25 -7.12
C THR A 124 16.30 -0.76 -7.35
N PRO A 125 16.87 -0.34 -8.51
CA PRO A 125 16.97 1.07 -8.84
C PRO A 125 15.57 1.69 -8.89
N PRO A 126 15.33 2.83 -8.24
CA PRO A 126 14.04 3.51 -8.36
C PRO A 126 13.80 3.92 -9.82
N SER A 127 12.53 3.85 -10.24
CA SER A 127 12.08 4.31 -11.56
C SER A 127 12.70 5.68 -11.88
N SER A 128 13.22 5.84 -13.10
CA SER A 128 13.90 7.05 -13.59
C SER A 128 12.98 8.27 -13.75
N GLU A 129 11.74 8.20 -13.26
CA GLU A 129 10.80 9.32 -13.28
C GLU A 129 11.15 10.37 -12.22
N PRO A 130 11.34 11.64 -12.61
CA PRO A 130 11.54 12.71 -11.65
C PRO A 130 10.25 12.94 -10.84
N PRO A 131 10.33 13.21 -9.52
CA PRO A 131 9.16 13.52 -8.71
C PRO A 131 8.50 14.80 -9.23
N ARG A 132 7.24 14.70 -9.67
CA ARG A 132 6.46 15.86 -10.14
C ARG A 132 6.31 16.88 -9.00
N LYS A 133 6.91 18.05 -9.17
CA LYS A 133 6.54 19.25 -8.41
C LYS A 133 5.07 19.55 -8.72
N VAL A 134 4.18 19.37 -7.74
CA VAL A 134 2.83 19.92 -7.81
C VAL A 134 2.96 21.43 -7.65
N ARG A 135 2.94 22.14 -8.77
CA ARG A 135 2.92 23.60 -8.82
C ARG A 135 1.53 24.01 -9.30
N ILE A 136 0.79 24.68 -8.42
CA ILE A 136 -0.44 25.37 -8.76
C ILE A 136 -0.01 26.60 -9.57
N GLU A 137 -0.21 26.60 -10.88
CA GLU A 137 0.08 27.77 -11.73
C GLU A 137 -1.20 28.43 -12.26
N GLY A 138 -1.30 29.73 -11.96
CA GLY A 138 -2.13 30.68 -12.67
C GLY A 138 -1.50 31.10 -14.00
N LYS A 139 -2.35 31.67 -14.85
CA LYS A 139 -2.22 31.87 -16.30
C LYS A 139 -1.15 32.89 -16.79
N GLU A 140 -0.91 32.76 -18.11
CA GLU A 140 -0.33 33.70 -19.11
C GLU A 140 1.21 33.76 -19.19
N GLY A 141 1.87 33.80 -20.35
CA GLY A 141 1.48 33.92 -21.76
C GLY A 141 2.72 33.80 -22.67
N GLU A 142 2.50 33.70 -23.97
CA GLU A 142 3.45 33.40 -25.07
C GLU A 142 4.67 34.33 -25.18
N THR A 143 5.80 33.83 -25.71
CA THR A 143 6.27 34.13 -27.09
C THR A 143 7.68 33.58 -27.40
N THR A 144 7.77 33.14 -28.65
CA THR A 144 8.88 32.61 -29.45
C THR A 144 10.12 33.51 -29.61
N ARG A 145 11.35 32.94 -29.72
CA ARG A 145 12.18 32.90 -30.98
C ARG A 145 13.70 32.65 -30.78
N LYS A 146 14.20 31.76 -31.66
CA LYS A 146 15.41 31.80 -32.53
C LYS A 146 16.83 31.66 -31.94
N TYR A 147 17.51 30.59 -32.39
CA TYR A 147 18.97 30.39 -32.40
C TYR A 147 19.65 31.06 -33.62
N PRO A 148 20.92 31.48 -33.47
CA PRO A 148 21.96 31.11 -34.44
C PRO A 148 23.29 30.72 -33.74
N GLN A 149 23.91 29.58 -34.10
CA GLN A 149 24.97 29.35 -35.11
C GLN A 149 26.41 29.84 -34.78
N LYS A 150 27.35 28.85 -34.86
CA LYS A 150 28.80 28.88 -35.18
C LYS A 150 29.86 28.98 -34.04
N SER A 151 30.49 27.83 -33.74
CA SER A 151 31.94 27.43 -33.81
C SER A 151 33.04 28.51 -33.73
N PRO A 152 34.32 28.24 -33.33
CA PRO A 152 35.07 26.95 -33.43
C PRO A 152 36.12 26.62 -32.33
N LEU A 153 36.60 25.35 -32.32
CA LEU A 153 37.96 24.81 -31.96
C LEU A 153 38.60 25.21 -30.60
N ASP A 154 39.30 24.36 -29.85
CA ASP A 154 40.41 23.52 -30.32
C ASP A 154 40.82 22.43 -29.29
N ASN A 155 41.53 21.43 -29.79
CA ASN A 155 41.96 20.22 -29.11
C ASN A 155 43.11 20.44 -28.12
N ALA A 156 43.07 19.75 -26.96
CA ALA A 156 44.28 19.36 -26.24
C ALA A 156 44.11 17.99 -25.58
N ARG A 157 44.93 17.03 -26.05
CA ARG A 157 45.03 15.64 -25.59
C ARG A 157 45.62 15.54 -24.18
N LEU A 158 45.08 14.65 -23.37
CA LEU A 158 45.70 14.07 -22.15
C LEU A 158 45.21 12.60 -21.98
N PRO A 159 45.93 11.73 -21.23
CA PRO A 159 46.44 10.47 -21.75
C PRO A 159 45.62 9.22 -21.40
N SER A 160 45.82 8.20 -22.24
CA SER A 160 45.26 6.86 -22.21
C SER A 160 45.41 6.12 -20.88
N ARG A 161 44.28 5.79 -20.23
CA ARG A 161 44.19 4.77 -19.19
C ARG A 161 43.55 3.51 -19.80
N LYS A 162 44.29 2.40 -19.75
CA LYS A 162 43.99 1.11 -20.35
C LYS A 162 42.56 0.66 -20.06
N LYS A 163 41.76 0.50 -21.13
CA LYS A 163 40.48 -0.22 -21.12
C LYS A 163 40.76 -1.71 -20.87
N SER A 164 40.07 -2.31 -19.91
CA SER A 164 39.82 -3.74 -19.96
C SER A 164 38.91 -3.99 -21.17
N GLU A 165 39.48 -4.59 -22.21
CA GLU A 165 38.74 -5.05 -23.38
C GLU A 165 37.81 -6.20 -22.96
N SER A 166 36.54 -5.91 -22.67
CA SER A 166 35.47 -6.86 -22.97
C SER A 166 35.22 -6.78 -24.47
N LYS A 167 36.02 -7.53 -25.23
CA LYS A 167 35.76 -7.83 -26.64
C LYS A 167 34.58 -8.81 -26.72
N THR A 168 33.38 -8.25 -26.73
CA THR A 168 32.27 -8.84 -27.46
C THR A 168 31.72 -7.73 -28.34
N PRO A 169 31.97 -7.76 -29.66
CA PRO A 169 31.30 -6.83 -30.56
C PRO A 169 29.79 -7.10 -30.48
N LEU A 170 28.99 -6.05 -30.69
CA LEU A 170 27.59 -6.19 -31.11
C LEU A 170 27.59 -7.17 -32.29
N LEU A 171 27.12 -8.39 -32.08
CA LEU A 171 27.10 -9.43 -33.12
C LEU A 171 26.00 -9.07 -34.11
N TYR A 172 26.38 -8.45 -35.22
CA TYR A 172 25.67 -8.62 -36.47
C TYR A 172 25.70 -10.12 -36.81
N ARG A 173 24.56 -10.73 -37.12
CA ARG A 173 24.59 -12.08 -37.71
C ARG A 173 25.10 -11.99 -39.15
N ASP A 174 25.74 -13.07 -39.57
CA ASP A 174 26.40 -13.28 -40.85
C ASP A 174 25.43 -13.19 -42.06
N GLU A 175 25.95 -12.62 -43.15
CA GLU A 175 25.51 -12.33 -44.54
C GLU A 175 24.03 -12.41 -45.03
N SER A 176 23.03 -12.77 -44.23
CA SER A 176 21.63 -12.95 -44.69
C SER A 176 20.65 -11.84 -44.28
N ASN A 177 21.02 -10.92 -43.38
CA ASN A 177 20.10 -9.87 -42.93
C ASN A 177 20.84 -8.60 -42.46
N PRO A 178 21.27 -7.72 -43.38
CA PRO A 178 22.24 -6.68 -43.07
C PRO A 178 21.65 -5.43 -42.39
N GLY A 179 20.60 -5.56 -41.58
CA GLY A 179 19.93 -4.43 -40.94
C GLY A 179 19.59 -4.59 -39.46
N LEU A 180 19.62 -5.81 -38.89
CA LEU A 180 19.00 -6.07 -37.59
C LEU A 180 19.99 -5.95 -36.43
N MET A 181 19.76 -4.98 -35.54
CA MET A 181 20.53 -4.82 -34.30
C MET A 181 19.94 -5.70 -33.21
N ILE A 182 20.76 -6.57 -32.62
CA ILE A 182 20.37 -7.44 -31.51
C ILE A 182 20.87 -6.83 -30.19
N PRO A 183 19.97 -6.44 -29.26
CA PRO A 183 20.36 -6.22 -27.86
C PRO A 183 20.81 -7.55 -27.25
N VAL A 184 21.99 -7.59 -26.65
CA VAL A 184 22.44 -8.75 -25.88
C VAL A 184 21.63 -8.78 -24.57
N SER A 185 20.85 -9.85 -24.36
CA SER A 185 20.17 -10.11 -23.10
C SER A 185 20.98 -11.13 -22.30
N ASP A 186 21.27 -10.84 -21.03
CA ASP A 186 21.97 -11.76 -20.10
C ASP A 186 21.02 -12.82 -19.48
N SER A 187 19.85 -13.07 -20.10
CA SER A 187 18.80 -13.98 -19.59
C SER A 187 18.98 -15.42 -20.10
N GLU A 188 18.74 -16.41 -19.23
CA GLU A 188 18.74 -17.85 -19.56
C GLU A 188 17.51 -18.32 -20.38
N ALA A 189 16.53 -17.44 -20.62
CA ALA A 189 15.37 -17.74 -21.47
C ALA A 189 15.75 -17.67 -22.97
N GLU A 190 15.00 -18.37 -23.85
CA GLU A 190 15.14 -18.17 -25.29
C GLU A 190 15.04 -16.67 -25.59
N PRO A 191 16.06 -16.07 -26.22
CA PRO A 191 16.01 -14.66 -26.59
C PRO A 191 14.72 -14.39 -27.37
N PHE A 192 13.94 -13.38 -26.97
CA PHE A 192 12.69 -13.03 -27.67
C PHE A 192 12.86 -12.89 -29.19
N LEU A 193 14.07 -12.54 -29.64
CA LEU A 193 14.45 -12.49 -31.04
C LEU A 193 14.44 -13.84 -31.75
N ASP A 194 14.77 -14.94 -31.07
CA ASP A 194 14.67 -16.29 -31.63
C ASP A 194 13.20 -16.64 -31.86
N VAL A 195 12.31 -16.25 -30.94
CA VAL A 195 10.85 -16.38 -31.12
C VAL A 195 10.38 -15.62 -32.36
N VAL A 196 10.83 -14.38 -32.55
CA VAL A 196 10.50 -13.57 -33.73
C VAL A 196 11.08 -14.16 -35.02
N GLN A 197 12.30 -14.70 -34.99
CA GLN A 197 12.95 -15.32 -36.14
C GLN A 197 12.32 -16.65 -36.55
N ASN A 198 11.74 -17.39 -35.60
CA ASN A 198 11.06 -18.66 -35.84
C ASN A 198 9.64 -18.49 -36.41
N VAL A 199 9.15 -17.25 -36.56
CA VAL A 199 7.89 -16.97 -37.23
C VAL A 199 8.07 -17.16 -38.74
N ASP A 200 7.14 -17.88 -39.36
CA ASP A 200 7.09 -18.03 -40.82
C ASP A 200 6.63 -16.72 -41.48
N TRP A 201 7.56 -15.78 -41.64
CA TRP A 201 7.31 -14.49 -42.27
C TRP A 201 7.05 -14.61 -43.78
N GLU A 202 7.57 -15.65 -44.42
CA GLU A 202 7.42 -15.88 -45.86
C GLU A 202 5.94 -16.11 -46.25
N SER A 203 5.15 -16.76 -45.38
CA SER A 203 3.71 -16.93 -45.60
C SER A 203 2.87 -15.69 -45.26
N THR A 204 3.46 -14.63 -44.72
CA THR A 204 2.77 -13.35 -44.43
C THR A 204 2.85 -12.39 -45.62
N CYS A 205 1.98 -11.37 -45.65
CA CYS A 205 2.04 -10.33 -46.68
C CYS A 205 3.29 -9.43 -46.61
N LEU A 206 4.14 -9.57 -45.58
CA LEU A 206 5.41 -8.86 -45.44
C LEU A 206 6.56 -9.55 -46.18
N GLY A 207 6.41 -10.86 -46.47
CA GLY A 207 7.49 -11.69 -46.99
C GLY A 207 8.62 -11.93 -45.97
N PRO A 208 9.69 -12.63 -46.38
CA PRO A 208 10.83 -12.95 -45.52
C PRO A 208 11.49 -11.67 -45.01
N MET A 209 12.07 -11.73 -43.80
CA MET A 209 12.69 -10.56 -43.14
C MET A 209 13.77 -9.87 -43.97
N SER A 210 14.46 -10.62 -44.84
CA SER A 210 15.48 -10.10 -45.78
C SER A 210 14.93 -9.11 -46.79
N ASP A 211 13.65 -9.25 -47.13
CA ASP A 211 12.98 -8.51 -48.20
C ASP A 211 12.16 -7.34 -47.64
N TRP A 212 12.15 -7.17 -46.32
CA TRP A 212 11.43 -6.09 -45.66
C TRP A 212 11.92 -4.72 -46.14
N PRO A 213 11.02 -3.75 -46.40
CA PRO A 213 11.41 -2.39 -46.74
C PRO A 213 12.31 -1.76 -45.67
N ALA A 214 13.23 -0.89 -46.08
CA ALA A 214 14.18 -0.23 -45.17
C ALA A 214 13.48 0.50 -44.00
N GLN A 215 12.30 1.08 -44.24
CA GLN A 215 11.48 1.71 -43.21
C GLN A 215 11.02 0.71 -42.15
N LEU A 216 10.57 -0.48 -42.57
CA LEU A 216 10.15 -1.53 -41.65
C LEU A 216 11.34 -2.06 -40.84
N GLN A 217 12.48 -2.33 -41.50
CA GLN A 217 13.70 -2.77 -40.81
C GLN A 217 14.13 -1.75 -39.73
N HIS A 218 14.12 -0.45 -40.06
CA HIS A 218 14.45 0.60 -39.11
C HIS A 218 13.49 0.66 -37.92
N THR A 219 12.17 0.64 -38.18
CA THR A 219 11.17 0.67 -37.11
C THR A 219 11.21 -0.60 -36.25
N PHE A 220 11.45 -1.76 -36.86
CA PHE A 220 11.60 -3.02 -36.13
C PHE A 220 12.80 -2.97 -35.17
N ASN A 221 13.95 -2.48 -35.62
CA ASN A 221 15.13 -2.30 -34.74
C ASN A 221 14.84 -1.39 -33.55
N GLN A 222 14.11 -0.29 -33.79
CA GLN A 222 13.68 0.59 -32.71
C GLN A 222 12.74 -0.12 -31.74
N LEU A 223 11.77 -0.87 -32.26
CA LEU A 223 10.81 -1.62 -31.46
C LEU A 223 11.49 -2.67 -30.56
N VAL A 224 12.42 -3.46 -31.11
CA VAL A 224 13.18 -4.46 -30.34
C VAL A 224 14.04 -3.81 -29.26
N SER A 225 14.53 -2.60 -29.52
CA SER A 225 15.38 -1.85 -28.57
C SER A 225 14.59 -1.04 -27.54
N ASP A 226 13.28 -0.86 -27.71
CA ASP A 226 12.44 -0.12 -26.76
C ASP A 226 12.11 -1.01 -25.55
N SER A 227 12.33 -0.49 -24.35
CA SER A 227 11.99 -1.20 -23.10
C SER A 227 10.52 -1.08 -22.73
N ARG A 228 9.76 -0.20 -23.39
CA ARG A 228 8.32 -0.05 -23.18
C ARG A 228 7.55 -1.07 -24.00
N PRO A 229 6.34 -1.47 -23.58
CA PRO A 229 5.50 -2.32 -24.40
C PRO A 229 5.10 -1.60 -25.70
N VAL A 230 5.61 -2.08 -26.84
CA VAL A 230 5.27 -1.56 -28.17
C VAL A 230 4.92 -2.70 -29.14
N ALA A 231 3.84 -2.49 -29.89
CA ALA A 231 3.43 -3.29 -31.04
C ALA A 231 3.33 -2.41 -32.30
N LEU A 232 3.43 -3.03 -33.47
CA LEU A 232 3.26 -2.46 -34.79
C LEU A 232 2.17 -3.25 -35.51
N TYR A 233 1.37 -2.51 -36.26
CA TYR A 233 0.41 -3.05 -37.21
C TYR A 233 0.81 -2.55 -38.59
N TRP A 234 1.52 -3.38 -39.36
CA TRP A 234 2.18 -2.96 -40.60
C TRP A 234 1.41 -3.36 -41.85
N GLY A 235 1.43 -2.48 -42.85
CA GLY A 235 0.83 -2.73 -44.16
C GLY A 235 -0.71 -2.74 -44.16
N PRO A 236 -1.33 -3.06 -45.31
CA PRO A 236 -2.78 -3.01 -45.49
C PRO A 236 -3.54 -4.09 -44.69
N GLU A 237 -2.86 -5.18 -44.33
CA GLU A 237 -3.44 -6.26 -43.53
C GLU A 237 -3.20 -6.09 -42.03
N TYR A 238 -2.50 -5.03 -41.61
CA TYR A 238 -2.18 -4.77 -40.20
C TYR A 238 -1.45 -5.94 -39.53
N VAL A 239 -0.40 -6.46 -40.21
CA VAL A 239 0.40 -7.57 -39.69
C VAL A 239 1.05 -7.15 -38.37
N THR A 240 0.87 -7.99 -37.35
CA THR A 240 1.26 -7.71 -35.97
C THR A 240 2.72 -8.07 -35.73
N ILE A 241 3.50 -7.08 -35.27
CA ILE A 241 4.89 -7.25 -34.84
C ILE A 241 5.03 -6.57 -33.48
N TYR A 242 5.64 -7.18 -32.48
CA TYR A 242 5.73 -6.59 -31.14
C TYR A 242 7.02 -6.97 -30.43
N ASN A 243 7.39 -6.20 -29.40
CA ASN A 243 8.57 -6.46 -28.60
C ASN A 243 8.28 -7.35 -27.39
N GLU A 244 9.34 -7.80 -26.72
CA GLU A 244 9.26 -8.66 -25.54
C GLU A 244 8.36 -8.06 -24.46
N ALA A 245 8.48 -6.76 -24.19
CA ALA A 245 7.66 -6.08 -23.19
C ALA A 245 6.15 -6.12 -23.51
N PHE A 246 5.76 -6.12 -24.80
CA PHE A 246 4.36 -6.22 -25.21
C PHE A 246 3.83 -7.66 -25.10
N SER A 247 4.68 -8.68 -25.20
CA SER A 247 4.27 -10.10 -25.15
C SER A 247 3.43 -10.43 -23.90
N LYS A 248 3.78 -9.84 -22.75
CA LYS A 248 3.05 -9.96 -21.48
C LYS A 248 1.56 -9.62 -21.62
N TYR A 249 1.23 -8.60 -22.40
CA TYR A 249 -0.17 -8.13 -22.58
C TYR A 249 -0.97 -9.00 -23.54
N TYR A 250 -0.29 -9.79 -24.37
CA TYR A 250 -0.92 -10.84 -25.17
C TYR A 250 -1.08 -12.15 -24.40
N GLY A 251 -0.33 -12.33 -23.31
CA GLY A 251 -0.48 -13.46 -22.39
C GLY A 251 -0.39 -14.79 -23.13
N ALA A 252 -1.35 -15.69 -22.90
CA ALA A 252 -1.41 -17.01 -23.52
C ALA A 252 -1.52 -17.02 -25.06
N ARG A 253 -1.79 -15.87 -25.70
CA ARG A 253 -1.82 -15.75 -27.17
C ARG A 253 -0.43 -15.53 -27.78
N HIS A 254 0.56 -15.15 -26.97
CA HIS A 254 1.96 -15.15 -27.38
C HIS A 254 2.49 -16.60 -27.47
N PRO A 255 3.30 -16.96 -28.49
CA PRO A 255 3.79 -16.12 -29.59
C PRO A 255 2.88 -16.07 -30.82
N GLY A 256 1.79 -16.84 -30.85
CA GLY A 256 0.99 -17.11 -32.05
C GLY A 256 0.33 -15.91 -32.76
N LEU A 257 0.47 -14.70 -32.23
CA LEU A 257 0.03 -13.46 -32.84
C LEU A 257 1.07 -12.76 -33.71
N LEU A 258 2.36 -13.09 -33.55
CA LEU A 258 3.39 -12.56 -34.44
C LEU A 258 3.09 -12.97 -35.88
N GLY A 259 3.17 -12.04 -36.81
CA GLY A 259 2.90 -12.29 -38.22
C GLY A 259 1.41 -12.39 -38.59
N ARG A 260 0.49 -12.34 -37.61
CA ARG A 260 -0.96 -12.38 -37.89
C ARG A 260 -1.57 -10.98 -38.02
N PRO A 261 -2.62 -10.81 -38.85
CA PRO A 261 -3.40 -9.57 -38.89
C PRO A 261 -4.00 -9.23 -37.52
N ALA A 262 -3.78 -8.00 -37.05
CA ALA A 262 -4.34 -7.55 -35.76
C ALA A 262 -5.88 -7.67 -35.67
N PRO A 263 -6.66 -7.42 -36.75
CA PRO A 263 -8.10 -7.64 -36.77
C PRO A 263 -8.55 -9.08 -36.52
N GLU A 264 -7.73 -10.10 -36.79
CA GLU A 264 -8.11 -11.49 -36.49
C GLU A 264 -8.18 -11.75 -34.99
N ALA A 265 -7.24 -11.16 -34.24
CA ALA A 265 -7.16 -11.32 -32.81
C ALA A 265 -8.03 -10.32 -32.03
N TRP A 266 -8.25 -9.13 -32.62
CA TRP A 266 -9.13 -8.08 -32.10
C TRP A 266 -9.99 -7.47 -33.22
N PRO A 267 -11.12 -8.11 -33.57
CA PRO A 267 -12.00 -7.63 -34.63
C PRO A 267 -12.48 -6.18 -34.44
N HIS A 268 -12.66 -5.73 -33.20
CA HIS A 268 -13.09 -4.37 -32.89
C HIS A 268 -12.03 -3.30 -33.19
N LEU A 269 -10.74 -3.66 -33.28
CA LEU A 269 -9.70 -2.69 -33.65
C LEU A 269 -9.76 -2.32 -35.13
N LYS A 270 -10.35 -3.17 -35.99
CA LYS A 270 -10.34 -2.97 -37.43
C LYS A 270 -10.83 -1.58 -37.85
N THR A 271 -12.01 -1.17 -37.39
CA THR A 271 -12.59 0.13 -37.73
C THR A 271 -11.67 1.29 -37.34
N ARG A 272 -11.10 1.23 -36.13
CA ARG A 272 -10.16 2.25 -35.64
C ARG A 272 -8.87 2.28 -36.48
N LEU A 273 -8.31 1.12 -36.81
CA LEU A 273 -7.11 1.03 -37.65
C LEU A 273 -7.37 1.54 -39.07
N ASP A 274 -8.52 1.21 -39.66
CA ASP A 274 -8.95 1.69 -40.98
C ASP A 274 -9.08 3.23 -40.99
N GLU A 275 -9.73 3.82 -39.98
CA GLU A 275 -9.86 5.27 -39.81
C GLU A 275 -8.51 5.98 -39.62
N MET A 276 -7.61 5.39 -38.84
CA MET A 276 -6.25 5.93 -38.61
C MET A 276 -5.41 5.90 -39.89
N THR A 277 -5.48 4.80 -40.66
CA THR A 277 -4.77 4.68 -41.93
C THR A 277 -5.31 5.64 -42.99
N ALA A 278 -6.63 5.85 -43.04
CA ALA A 278 -7.27 6.76 -44.00
C ALA A 278 -7.02 8.25 -43.71
N SER A 279 -6.81 8.63 -42.44
CA SER A 279 -6.61 10.03 -42.04
C SER A 279 -5.58 10.17 -40.91
N PRO A 280 -4.31 9.84 -41.17
CA PRO A 280 -3.29 9.66 -40.13
C PRO A 280 -2.94 10.94 -39.36
N LEU A 281 -3.09 12.11 -39.97
CA LEU A 281 -2.83 13.41 -39.33
C LEU A 281 -4.02 13.93 -38.51
N LYS A 282 -5.22 13.36 -38.68
CA LYS A 282 -6.45 13.79 -38.01
C LYS A 282 -6.87 12.84 -36.88
N ASN A 283 -6.50 11.57 -36.99
CA ASN A 283 -6.98 10.48 -36.13
C ASN A 283 -5.86 9.88 -35.24
N TYR A 284 -4.84 10.66 -34.85
CA TYR A 284 -3.88 10.19 -33.85
C TYR A 284 -4.57 10.08 -32.48
N SER A 285 -4.14 9.13 -31.64
CA SER A 285 -4.77 8.94 -30.33
C SER A 285 -4.52 10.14 -29.42
N ASN A 286 -5.58 10.81 -28.98
CA ASN A 286 -5.53 11.59 -27.74
C ASN A 286 -5.27 10.57 -26.62
N ALA A 287 -4.15 10.68 -25.91
CA ALA A 287 -3.66 9.68 -24.95
C ALA A 287 -4.50 9.58 -23.65
N GLU A 288 -5.83 9.59 -23.75
CA GLU A 288 -6.75 9.72 -22.62
C GLU A 288 -7.64 8.50 -22.36
N ASP A 289 -7.75 7.56 -23.31
CA ASP A 289 -8.55 6.36 -23.12
C ASP A 289 -7.79 5.33 -22.27
N GLU A 290 -8.05 5.39 -20.98
CA GLU A 290 -7.69 4.31 -20.07
C GLU A 290 -8.65 3.14 -20.23
N SER A 291 -8.11 1.98 -20.57
CA SER A 291 -8.87 0.76 -20.76
C SER A 291 -8.52 -0.26 -19.69
N LYS A 292 -9.55 -0.87 -19.13
CA LYS A 292 -9.42 -2.08 -18.31
C LYS A 292 -9.36 -3.28 -19.23
N PHE A 293 -8.29 -4.08 -19.11
CA PHE A 293 -8.07 -5.28 -19.89
C PHE A 293 -7.93 -6.50 -19.00
N PHE A 294 -8.24 -7.67 -19.54
CA PHE A 294 -8.04 -8.95 -18.88
C PHE A 294 -7.05 -9.77 -19.69
N ILE A 295 -5.84 -9.93 -19.18
CA ILE A 295 -4.79 -10.68 -19.85
C ILE A 295 -5.07 -12.18 -19.63
N PRO A 296 -5.26 -12.99 -20.68
CA PRO A 296 -5.42 -14.43 -20.51
C PRO A 296 -4.08 -15.07 -20.13
N LEU A 297 -4.08 -15.86 -19.07
CA LEU A 297 -2.93 -16.63 -18.59
C LEU A 297 -2.95 -18.05 -19.17
N ALA A 298 -1.80 -18.73 -19.18
CA ALA A 298 -1.66 -20.07 -19.77
C ALA A 298 -2.52 -21.14 -19.07
N ASP A 299 -2.88 -20.91 -17.81
CA ASP A 299 -3.76 -21.77 -17.01
C ASP A 299 -5.27 -21.52 -17.26
N GLY A 300 -5.60 -20.64 -18.20
CA GLY A 300 -6.98 -20.25 -18.54
C GLY A 300 -7.58 -19.18 -17.61
N SER A 301 -6.85 -18.76 -16.57
CA SER A 301 -7.26 -17.63 -15.74
C SER A 301 -7.02 -16.29 -16.46
N HIS A 302 -7.51 -15.20 -15.87
CA HIS A 302 -7.38 -13.86 -16.43
C HIS A 302 -6.79 -12.91 -15.41
N GLU A 303 -5.83 -12.09 -15.80
CA GLU A 303 -5.25 -11.06 -14.94
C GLU A 303 -5.90 -9.70 -15.21
N GLU A 304 -6.35 -9.02 -14.16
CA GLU A 304 -6.83 -7.64 -14.22
C GLU A 304 -5.66 -6.68 -14.47
N THR A 305 -5.72 -5.93 -15.56
CA THR A 305 -4.69 -4.96 -15.96
C THR A 305 -5.35 -3.66 -16.41
N TYR A 306 -4.77 -2.53 -16.02
CA TYR A 306 -5.20 -1.21 -16.50
C TYR A 306 -4.11 -0.66 -17.41
N VAL A 307 -4.47 -0.25 -18.62
CA VAL A 307 -3.52 0.32 -19.57
C VAL A 307 -4.05 1.61 -20.17
N LYS A 308 -3.16 2.57 -20.35
CA LYS A 308 -3.38 3.67 -21.29
C LYS A 308 -2.74 3.27 -22.61
N SER A 309 -3.55 3.25 -23.66
CA SER A 309 -3.10 2.90 -25.00
C SER A 309 -2.87 4.16 -25.82
N SER A 310 -1.81 4.16 -26.62
CA SER A 310 -1.57 5.20 -27.62
C SER A 310 -1.28 4.56 -28.96
N MET A 311 -2.07 4.90 -29.97
CA MET A 311 -1.84 4.49 -31.34
C MET A 311 -1.43 5.71 -32.17
N VAL A 312 -0.28 5.58 -32.84
CA VAL A 312 0.37 6.63 -33.63
C VAL A 312 0.64 6.10 -35.04
N PRO A 313 0.08 6.71 -36.10
CA PRO A 313 0.39 6.32 -37.47
C PRO A 313 1.85 6.59 -37.85
N ILE A 314 2.46 5.66 -38.55
CA ILE A 314 3.78 5.78 -39.16
C ILE A 314 3.57 6.27 -40.59
N VAL A 315 3.89 7.54 -40.85
CA VAL A 315 3.64 8.19 -42.14
C VAL A 315 4.94 8.40 -42.89
N TYR A 316 4.98 7.97 -44.15
CA TYR A 316 6.06 8.25 -45.09
C TYR A 316 5.47 8.64 -46.44
N ASP A 317 6.00 9.67 -47.07
CA ASP A 317 5.51 10.20 -48.35
C ASP A 317 3.98 10.38 -48.40
N LYS A 318 3.41 10.96 -47.34
CA LYS A 318 1.96 11.19 -47.15
C LYS A 318 1.09 9.92 -47.15
N LYS A 319 1.70 8.73 -47.04
CA LYS A 319 1.00 7.45 -46.88
C LYS A 319 1.26 6.88 -45.49
N CYS A 320 0.23 6.30 -44.88
CA CYS A 320 0.39 5.53 -43.66
C CYS A 320 0.99 4.16 -44.03
N LEU A 321 2.17 3.84 -43.51
CA LEU A 321 2.84 2.55 -43.71
C LEU A 321 2.41 1.51 -42.68
N GLY A 322 1.99 1.98 -41.50
CA GLY A 322 1.56 1.14 -40.39
C GLY A 322 1.22 2.00 -39.18
N ILE A 323 0.86 1.36 -38.08
CA ILE A 323 0.47 2.02 -36.84
C ILE A 323 1.32 1.47 -35.71
N GLN A 324 1.97 2.36 -34.95
CA GLN A 324 2.64 2.03 -33.71
C GLN A 324 1.65 2.09 -32.56
N HIS A 325 1.59 1.04 -31.76
CA HIS A 325 0.72 0.93 -30.59
C HIS A 325 1.59 0.74 -29.34
N SER A 326 1.58 1.71 -28.44
CA SER A 326 2.27 1.62 -27.16
C SER A 326 1.28 1.53 -26.00
N LEU A 327 1.68 0.80 -24.97
CA LEU A 327 0.93 0.69 -23.71
C LEU A 327 1.71 1.33 -22.57
N LEU A 328 0.98 2.02 -21.70
CA LEU A 328 1.45 2.44 -20.40
C LEU A 328 0.63 1.70 -19.34
N GLU A 329 1.30 0.86 -18.55
CA GLU A 329 0.64 0.13 -17.46
C GLU A 329 0.26 1.08 -16.32
N MET A 330 -0.98 1.00 -15.87
CA MET A 330 -1.57 1.83 -14.82
C MET A 330 -2.13 1.00 -13.66
N THR A 331 -1.95 -0.33 -13.68
CA THR A 331 -2.59 -1.27 -12.76
C THR A 331 -2.31 -0.93 -11.31
N SER A 332 -1.03 -0.89 -10.88
CA SER A 332 -0.67 -0.59 -9.49
C SER A 332 -1.27 0.73 -9.01
N ARG A 333 -1.24 1.77 -9.87
CA ARG A 333 -1.82 3.07 -9.55
C ARG A 333 -3.34 2.98 -9.34
N ARG A 334 -4.08 2.32 -10.23
CA ARG A 334 -5.55 2.19 -10.10
C ARG A 334 -5.96 1.30 -8.93
N LEU A 335 -5.22 0.23 -8.70
CA LEU A 335 -5.42 -0.63 -7.52
C LEU A 335 -5.19 0.16 -6.24
N TRP A 336 -4.11 0.95 -6.17
CA TRP A 336 -3.83 1.79 -5.02
C TRP A 336 -4.90 2.85 -4.80
N GLU A 337 -5.29 3.61 -5.84
CA GLU A 337 -6.32 4.65 -5.76
C GLU A 337 -7.64 4.09 -5.19
N ARG A 338 -8.13 2.96 -5.72
CA ARG A 338 -9.39 2.37 -5.25
C ARG A 338 -9.27 1.76 -3.85
N ARG A 339 -8.20 1.00 -3.57
CA ARG A 339 -7.99 0.35 -2.27
C ARG A 339 -7.75 1.35 -1.15
N MET A 340 -7.02 2.43 -1.42
CA MET A 340 -6.81 3.50 -0.44
C MET A 340 -8.12 4.21 -0.14
N LYS A 341 -8.95 4.49 -1.15
CA LYS A 341 -10.28 5.05 -0.94
C LYS A 341 -11.15 4.14 -0.06
N MET A 342 -11.14 2.82 -0.29
CA MET A 342 -11.83 1.85 0.58
C MET A 342 -11.38 1.98 2.03
N LEU A 343 -10.08 2.08 2.28
CA LEU A 343 -9.53 2.19 3.63
C LEU A 343 -9.89 3.49 4.33
N ILE A 344 -9.97 4.60 3.58
CA ILE A 344 -10.39 5.90 4.10
C ILE A 344 -11.88 5.84 4.48
N ASP A 345 -12.73 5.42 3.55
CA ASP A 345 -14.19 5.36 3.75
C ASP A 345 -14.53 4.38 4.91
N LEU A 346 -13.86 3.22 4.97
CA LEU A 346 -13.98 2.27 6.07
C LEU A 346 -13.56 2.88 7.41
N GLY A 347 -12.42 3.58 7.44
CA GLY A 347 -11.92 4.24 8.65
C GLY A 347 -12.89 5.29 9.18
N GLU A 348 -13.44 6.14 8.33
CA GLU A 348 -14.41 7.17 8.70
C GLU A 348 -15.70 6.57 9.26
N ALA A 349 -16.21 5.50 8.64
CA ALA A 349 -17.42 4.83 9.11
C ALA A 349 -17.25 4.19 10.50
N LEU A 350 -16.08 3.59 10.76
CA LEU A 350 -15.79 2.88 12.01
C LEU A 350 -15.49 3.82 13.20
N VAL A 351 -15.19 5.09 12.99
CA VAL A 351 -15.01 6.06 14.10
C VAL A 351 -16.34 6.32 14.84
N SER A 352 -17.48 6.13 14.17
CA SER A 352 -18.81 6.43 14.73
C SER A 352 -19.38 5.34 15.65
N THR A 353 -18.73 4.17 15.74
CA THR A 353 -19.24 3.02 16.50
C THR A 353 -18.93 3.16 17.99
N LYS A 354 -19.86 2.73 18.84
CA LYS A 354 -19.81 2.99 20.29
C LYS A 354 -19.35 1.81 21.12
N ASP A 355 -19.37 0.62 20.54
CA ASP A 355 -19.14 -0.65 21.21
C ASP A 355 -18.61 -1.68 20.19
N ALA A 356 -17.95 -2.73 20.69
CA ALA A 356 -17.35 -3.75 19.85
C ALA A 356 -18.37 -4.46 18.93
N LYS A 357 -19.61 -4.68 19.38
CA LYS A 357 -20.63 -5.36 18.58
C LYS A 357 -21.07 -4.51 17.39
N SER A 358 -21.36 -3.22 17.61
CA SER A 358 -21.69 -2.29 16.53
C SER A 358 -20.51 -2.09 15.57
N TYR A 359 -19.27 -2.17 16.06
CA TYR A 359 -18.06 -2.13 15.23
C TYR A 359 -17.98 -3.29 14.23
N TRP A 360 -18.26 -4.52 14.66
CA TRP A 360 -18.21 -5.69 13.77
C TRP A 360 -19.28 -5.65 12.68
N SER A 361 -20.54 -5.37 13.05
CA SER A 361 -21.63 -5.23 12.08
C SER A 361 -21.32 -4.13 11.06
N ARG A 362 -20.83 -2.98 11.52
CA ARG A 362 -20.47 -1.85 10.66
C ARG A 362 -19.32 -2.19 9.70
N THR A 363 -18.34 -2.97 10.15
CA THR A 363 -17.22 -3.41 9.31
C THR A 363 -17.71 -4.22 8.11
N ILE A 364 -18.60 -5.20 8.35
CA ILE A 364 -19.16 -6.02 7.27
C ILE A 364 -20.03 -5.19 6.33
N GLU A 365 -20.88 -4.29 6.85
CA GLU A 365 -21.70 -3.39 6.03
C GLU A 365 -20.86 -2.52 5.07
N GLU A 366 -19.74 -1.98 5.54
CA GLU A 366 -18.88 -1.13 4.70
C GLU A 366 -18.09 -1.94 3.66
N LEU A 367 -17.65 -3.15 4.00
CA LEU A 367 -17.09 -4.10 3.04
C LEU A 367 -18.12 -4.59 2.00
N GLU A 368 -19.40 -4.62 2.36
CA GLU A 368 -20.50 -4.93 1.45
C GLU A 368 -20.75 -3.77 0.47
N ARG A 369 -20.82 -2.54 1.00
CA ARG A 369 -21.07 -1.31 0.22
C ARG A 369 -19.96 -0.97 -0.76
N TRP A 370 -18.73 -1.42 -0.49
CA TRP A 370 -17.60 -1.09 -1.35
C TRP A 370 -17.79 -1.56 -2.79
N SER A 371 -17.56 -0.63 -3.73
CA SER A 371 -17.55 -0.87 -5.16
C SER A 371 -16.20 -0.49 -5.73
N PRO A 372 -15.55 -1.36 -6.51
CA PRO A 372 -16.06 -2.64 -7.04
C PRO A 372 -15.97 -3.81 -6.05
N THR A 373 -16.93 -4.74 -6.14
CA THR A 373 -17.06 -5.88 -5.21
C THR A 373 -15.95 -6.95 -5.37
N TYR A 374 -15.23 -6.97 -6.49
CA TYR A 374 -14.15 -7.93 -6.73
C TYR A 374 -12.87 -7.68 -5.93
N ASP A 375 -12.75 -6.56 -5.21
CA ASP A 375 -11.66 -6.37 -4.23
C ASP A 375 -11.95 -7.11 -2.90
N VAL A 376 -13.23 -7.42 -2.64
CA VAL A 376 -13.71 -8.17 -1.48
C VAL A 376 -14.67 -9.28 -1.97
N PRO A 377 -14.17 -10.25 -2.76
CA PRO A 377 -15.00 -11.28 -3.40
C PRO A 377 -15.67 -12.22 -2.40
N LEU A 378 -15.07 -12.40 -1.22
CA LEU A 378 -15.54 -13.23 -0.12
C LEU A 378 -15.00 -12.62 1.17
N ALA A 379 -15.82 -12.48 2.20
CA ALA A 379 -15.35 -12.09 3.52
C ALA A 379 -16.26 -12.65 4.60
N PHE A 380 -15.74 -12.95 5.78
CA PHE A 380 -16.56 -13.19 6.96
C PHE A 380 -15.78 -12.84 8.21
N LEU A 381 -16.51 -12.38 9.23
CA LEU A 381 -15.94 -11.81 10.43
C LEU A 381 -16.48 -12.56 11.65
N TYR A 382 -15.56 -13.01 12.50
CA TYR A 382 -15.87 -13.55 13.81
C TYR A 382 -15.51 -12.56 14.90
N SER A 383 -16.35 -12.42 15.91
CA SER A 383 -15.95 -11.93 17.23
C SER A 383 -15.41 -13.09 18.06
N VAL A 384 -14.44 -12.82 18.93
CA VAL A 384 -13.76 -13.81 19.76
C VAL A 384 -14.08 -13.52 21.22
N ALA A 385 -14.59 -14.53 21.93
CA ALA A 385 -14.88 -14.49 23.36
C ALA A 385 -14.17 -15.63 24.09
N ASP A 386 -13.93 -15.45 25.38
CA ASP A 386 -13.44 -16.52 26.24
C ASP A 386 -14.54 -17.53 26.55
N ASP A 387 -14.17 -18.81 26.47
CA ASP A 387 -15.00 -19.91 26.94
C ASP A 387 -14.84 -20.06 28.46
N GLU A 388 -15.77 -19.51 29.24
CA GLU A 388 -15.78 -19.67 30.70
C GLU A 388 -16.18 -21.10 31.16
N SER A 389 -16.40 -22.04 30.23
CA SER A 389 -16.74 -23.42 30.60
C SER A 389 -15.54 -24.17 31.17
N ASP A 390 -15.69 -24.61 32.42
CA ASP A 390 -14.70 -25.37 33.20
C ASP A 390 -14.70 -26.86 32.79
N THR A 391 -14.47 -27.13 31.51
CA THR A 391 -14.37 -28.50 30.97
C THR A 391 -12.94 -29.01 31.08
N SER A 392 -12.75 -30.05 31.90
CA SER A 392 -11.45 -30.66 32.25
C SER A 392 -10.87 -31.59 31.15
N LEU A 393 -11.60 -31.78 30.04
CA LEU A 393 -11.20 -32.60 28.90
C LEU A 393 -11.40 -31.81 27.59
N SER A 394 -10.47 -30.91 27.26
CA SER A 394 -10.43 -30.25 25.94
C SER A 394 -9.39 -30.89 25.04
N LYS A 395 -9.70 -30.97 23.74
CA LYS A 395 -8.76 -31.51 22.73
C LYS A 395 -7.58 -30.56 22.48
N TYR A 396 -7.82 -29.26 22.64
CA TYR A 396 -6.84 -28.19 22.45
C TYR A 396 -6.82 -27.22 23.63
N ASP A 397 -5.66 -26.62 23.88
CA ASP A 397 -5.44 -25.56 24.86
C ASP A 397 -5.72 -24.18 24.24
N CYS A 398 -6.98 -23.92 23.89
CA CYS A 398 -7.41 -22.67 23.29
C CYS A 398 -8.85 -22.34 23.71
N PRO A 399 -9.07 -21.73 24.88
CA PRO A 399 -10.39 -21.51 25.46
C PRO A 399 -11.13 -20.32 24.81
N LYS A 400 -11.23 -20.33 23.48
CA LYS A 400 -11.84 -19.24 22.71
C LYS A 400 -13.00 -19.77 21.88
N ILE A 401 -14.12 -19.04 21.90
CA ILE A 401 -15.29 -19.27 21.06
C ILE A 401 -15.37 -18.12 20.06
N CYS A 402 -15.57 -18.46 18.79
CA CYS A 402 -15.77 -17.49 17.73
C CYS A 402 -17.25 -17.43 17.34
N HIS A 403 -17.86 -16.24 17.38
CA HIS A 403 -19.23 -15.99 16.94
C HIS A 403 -19.25 -15.22 15.62
N LEU A 404 -19.99 -15.72 14.63
CA LEU A 404 -20.07 -15.10 13.31
C LEU A 404 -20.87 -13.79 13.39
N GLU A 405 -20.23 -12.67 13.07
CA GLU A 405 -20.85 -11.34 13.09
C GLU A 405 -21.42 -10.94 11.73
N GLY A 406 -20.89 -11.54 10.65
CA GLY A 406 -21.40 -11.34 9.30
C GLY A 406 -20.52 -11.99 8.23
N SER A 407 -21.10 -12.16 7.04
CA SER A 407 -20.44 -12.79 5.91
C SER A 407 -20.90 -12.23 4.57
N LEU A 408 -19.97 -12.13 3.63
CA LEU A 408 -20.15 -11.64 2.27
C LEU A 408 -19.74 -12.76 1.30
N GLY A 409 -20.68 -13.20 0.46
CA GLY A 409 -20.44 -14.30 -0.49
C GLY A 409 -20.48 -15.70 0.11
N VAL A 410 -20.90 -15.83 1.38
CA VAL A 410 -21.11 -17.12 2.06
C VAL A 410 -22.62 -17.32 2.28
N PRO A 411 -23.23 -18.41 1.77
CA PRO A 411 -24.61 -18.75 2.09
C PRO A 411 -24.81 -19.11 3.57
N GLU A 412 -26.02 -18.93 4.07
CA GLU A 412 -26.36 -19.32 5.45
C GLU A 412 -26.11 -20.82 5.69
N GLY A 413 -25.46 -21.14 6.81
CA GLY A 413 -25.17 -22.53 7.20
C GLY A 413 -24.00 -23.20 6.46
N HIS A 414 -23.23 -22.46 5.66
CA HIS A 414 -22.09 -23.00 4.94
C HIS A 414 -20.95 -23.44 5.90
N ALA A 415 -20.33 -24.58 5.63
CA ALA A 415 -19.30 -25.20 6.50
C ALA A 415 -18.02 -24.36 6.67
N ILE A 416 -17.76 -23.40 5.77
CA ILE A 416 -16.59 -22.51 5.86
C ILE A 416 -16.72 -21.47 6.98
N ALA A 417 -17.96 -21.06 7.30
CA ALA A 417 -18.27 -20.02 8.27
C ALA A 417 -19.48 -20.44 9.14
N PRO A 418 -19.33 -21.45 10.02
CA PRO A 418 -20.38 -21.83 10.97
C PRO A 418 -20.73 -20.68 11.93
N GLN A 419 -21.97 -20.60 12.39
CA GLN A 419 -22.43 -19.51 13.26
C GLN A 419 -21.65 -19.41 14.59
N VAL A 420 -21.26 -20.55 15.15
CA VAL A 420 -20.44 -20.64 16.36
C VAL A 420 -19.33 -21.66 16.10
N LEU A 421 -18.11 -21.29 16.43
CA LEU A 421 -16.94 -22.15 16.28
C LEU A 421 -16.20 -22.24 17.62
N ASN A 422 -16.30 -23.40 18.29
CA ASN A 422 -15.57 -23.67 19.51
C ASN A 422 -14.17 -24.21 19.19
N LEU A 423 -13.14 -23.42 19.42
CA LEU A 423 -11.77 -23.77 19.06
C LEU A 423 -11.15 -24.82 19.97
N ARG A 424 -11.76 -25.17 21.10
CA ARG A 424 -11.27 -26.23 22.01
C ARG A 424 -11.54 -27.64 21.52
N GLU A 425 -12.60 -27.84 20.75
CA GLU A 425 -13.20 -29.17 20.53
C GLU A 425 -13.12 -29.64 19.07
N THR A 426 -13.15 -28.72 18.10
CA THR A 426 -13.26 -29.08 16.67
C THR A 426 -11.99 -28.82 15.86
N ASP A 427 -11.80 -29.63 14.82
CA ASP A 427 -10.85 -29.41 13.73
C ASP A 427 -11.54 -29.13 12.39
N GLU A 428 -12.87 -29.14 12.38
CA GLU A 428 -13.65 -29.00 11.16
C GLU A 428 -13.57 -27.58 10.60
N GLY A 429 -13.78 -27.48 9.28
CA GLY A 429 -13.76 -26.23 8.55
C GLY A 429 -12.42 -25.51 8.71
N MET A 430 -12.46 -24.30 9.28
CA MET A 430 -11.30 -23.42 9.42
C MET A 430 -10.70 -23.42 10.84
N ALA A 431 -11.19 -24.25 11.77
CA ALA A 431 -10.84 -24.18 13.20
C ALA A 431 -9.32 -24.23 13.48
N SER A 432 -8.59 -25.13 12.82
CA SER A 432 -7.14 -25.25 13.00
C SER A 432 -6.40 -23.98 12.59
N ILE A 433 -6.82 -23.34 11.49
CA ILE A 433 -6.22 -22.09 11.00
C ILE A 433 -6.61 -20.92 11.90
N MET A 434 -7.86 -20.88 12.38
CA MET A 434 -8.32 -19.85 13.33
C MET A 434 -7.49 -19.89 14.62
N ARG A 435 -7.25 -21.08 15.19
CA ARG A 435 -6.33 -21.24 16.34
C ARG A 435 -4.94 -20.69 16.04
N LYS A 436 -4.33 -21.10 14.92
CA LYS A 436 -3.02 -20.59 14.52
C LYS A 436 -3.00 -19.06 14.37
N SER A 437 -4.08 -18.47 13.87
CA SER A 437 -4.20 -17.02 13.70
C SER A 437 -4.33 -16.26 15.03
N LEU A 438 -4.90 -16.88 16.06
CA LEU A 438 -4.95 -16.28 17.40
C LEU A 438 -3.55 -16.21 18.03
N ASP A 439 -2.68 -17.18 17.75
CA ASP A 439 -1.29 -17.18 18.21
C ASP A 439 -0.41 -16.24 17.35
N HIS A 440 -0.68 -16.20 16.04
CA HIS A 440 0.10 -15.39 15.10
C HIS A 440 -0.36 -13.93 15.10
N ARG A 441 0.59 -13.00 15.22
CA ARG A 441 0.30 -11.56 15.17
C ARG A 441 0.12 -11.02 13.75
N GLN A 442 0.53 -11.78 12.74
CA GLN A 442 0.57 -11.36 11.35
C GLN A 442 -0.56 -12.02 10.54
N PRO A 443 -1.00 -11.39 9.44
CA PRO A 443 -1.91 -12.00 8.48
C PRO A 443 -1.40 -13.36 8.01
N ILE A 444 -2.27 -14.36 8.00
CA ILE A 444 -1.95 -15.69 7.46
C ILE A 444 -2.50 -15.78 6.04
N LEU A 445 -1.63 -16.02 5.06
CA LEU A 445 -2.01 -16.31 3.69
C LEU A 445 -2.41 -17.79 3.56
N LEU A 446 -3.55 -18.04 2.93
CA LEU A 446 -4.04 -19.36 2.57
C LEU A 446 -4.17 -19.46 1.05
N GLN A 447 -3.82 -20.60 0.49
CA GLN A 447 -3.86 -20.85 -0.95
C GLN A 447 -4.47 -22.22 -1.26
N THR A 448 -5.10 -22.33 -2.42
CA THR A 448 -5.64 -23.61 -2.90
C THR A 448 -4.56 -24.55 -3.46
N LYS A 449 -3.37 -24.00 -3.75
CA LYS A 449 -2.24 -24.75 -4.33
C LYS A 449 -1.39 -25.49 -3.29
N ASP A 450 -1.38 -25.01 -2.05
CA ASP A 450 -0.66 -25.63 -0.91
C ASP A 450 -1.62 -26.33 0.07
N ASP A 451 -2.90 -26.46 -0.33
CA ASP A 451 -4.00 -27.09 0.42
C ASP A 451 -4.29 -26.43 1.79
N THR A 452 -3.74 -25.25 2.06
CA THR A 452 -4.07 -24.46 3.25
C THR A 452 -5.45 -23.83 3.15
N LEU A 453 -5.98 -23.68 1.93
CA LEU A 453 -7.39 -23.37 1.65
C LEU A 453 -8.05 -24.57 0.94
N PRO A 454 -8.74 -25.46 1.69
CA PRO A 454 -9.33 -26.67 1.12
C PRO A 454 -10.39 -26.35 0.07
N LYS A 455 -10.23 -26.89 -1.15
CA LYS A 455 -11.18 -26.66 -2.26
C LYS A 455 -12.60 -27.16 -1.96
N SER A 456 -12.75 -28.16 -1.09
CA SER A 456 -14.04 -28.66 -0.64
C SER A 456 -14.86 -27.60 0.10
N LEU A 457 -14.21 -26.71 0.85
CA LEU A 457 -14.86 -25.61 1.57
C LEU A 457 -15.18 -24.40 0.67
N LEU A 458 -14.74 -24.41 -0.59
CA LEU A 458 -15.02 -23.35 -1.55
C LEU A 458 -16.25 -23.66 -2.42
N HIS A 459 -16.74 -24.89 -2.39
CA HIS A 459 -17.89 -25.32 -3.18
C HIS A 459 -19.20 -24.82 -2.59
N GLY A 460 -20.05 -24.19 -3.41
CA GLY A 460 -21.35 -23.65 -2.98
C GLY A 460 -21.31 -22.20 -2.50
N LEU A 461 -20.15 -21.54 -2.56
CA LEU A 461 -20.03 -20.11 -2.25
C LEU A 461 -20.60 -19.22 -3.36
N ALA A 462 -21.16 -18.08 -2.95
CA ALA A 462 -21.73 -17.07 -3.83
C ALA A 462 -20.69 -15.98 -4.10
N TRP A 463 -19.75 -16.26 -4.99
CA TRP A 463 -18.62 -15.37 -5.29
C TRP A 463 -19.06 -13.97 -5.71
N ARG A 464 -18.59 -12.96 -4.97
CA ARG A 464 -18.75 -11.55 -5.37
C ARG A 464 -17.69 -11.19 -6.40
N GLY A 465 -17.97 -10.20 -7.24
CA GLY A 465 -17.00 -9.68 -8.19
C GLY A 465 -17.08 -10.33 -9.58
N PHE A 466 -16.03 -11.04 -9.99
CA PHE A 466 -15.95 -11.64 -11.34
C PHE A 466 -16.72 -12.96 -11.48
N GLY A 467 -17.21 -13.53 -10.38
CA GLY A 467 -17.82 -14.86 -10.34
C GLY A 467 -16.82 -16.02 -10.29
N ASP A 468 -15.54 -15.74 -10.51
CA ASP A 468 -14.46 -16.72 -10.42
C ASP A 468 -14.18 -17.10 -8.95
N PRO A 469 -13.88 -18.38 -8.65
CA PRO A 469 -13.58 -18.80 -7.29
C PRO A 469 -12.26 -18.23 -6.78
N CYS A 470 -12.22 -17.80 -5.51
CA CYS A 470 -10.99 -17.32 -4.89
C CYS A 470 -9.96 -18.46 -4.80
N GLN A 471 -8.75 -18.21 -5.32
CA GLN A 471 -7.65 -19.18 -5.24
C GLN A 471 -6.78 -18.98 -3.99
N ALA A 472 -6.91 -17.82 -3.33
CA ALA A 472 -6.21 -17.46 -2.11
C ALA A 472 -7.11 -16.63 -1.20
N ALA A 473 -6.83 -16.69 0.10
CA ALA A 473 -7.53 -15.93 1.12
C ALA A 473 -6.55 -15.54 2.23
N ILE A 474 -6.95 -14.59 3.07
CA ILE A 474 -6.15 -14.14 4.21
C ILE A 474 -6.99 -14.21 5.47
N VAL A 475 -6.39 -14.70 6.55
CA VAL A 475 -6.95 -14.64 7.91
C VAL A 475 -6.25 -13.53 8.67
N LEU A 476 -7.04 -12.56 9.12
CA LEU A 476 -6.60 -11.35 9.80
C LEU A 476 -7.12 -11.35 11.24
N PRO A 477 -6.27 -11.69 12.23
CA PRO A 477 -6.62 -11.50 13.63
C PRO A 477 -6.60 -10.00 13.98
N ILE A 478 -7.69 -9.50 14.56
CA ILE A 478 -7.89 -8.10 14.92
C ILE A 478 -7.74 -7.97 16.44
N ARG A 479 -6.74 -7.20 16.87
CA ARG A 479 -6.41 -6.94 18.26
C ARG A 479 -6.56 -5.44 18.53
N PRO A 480 -7.09 -5.01 19.68
CA PRO A 480 -7.15 -3.58 20.00
C PRO A 480 -5.74 -3.02 20.24
N THR A 481 -4.92 -3.75 20.99
CA THR A 481 -3.53 -3.38 21.26
C THR A 481 -2.57 -4.55 20.98
N LYS A 482 -1.25 -4.29 20.98
CA LYS A 482 -0.24 -5.32 20.70
C LYS A 482 -0.09 -6.38 21.80
N GLU A 483 -0.60 -6.09 22.98
CA GLU A 483 -0.46 -6.93 24.18
C GLU A 483 -1.76 -7.66 24.54
N GLU A 484 -2.88 -7.27 23.95
CA GLU A 484 -4.19 -7.90 24.15
C GLU A 484 -4.44 -9.07 23.21
N ASP A 485 -5.36 -9.93 23.63
CA ASP A 485 -5.88 -11.01 22.81
C ASP A 485 -6.66 -10.48 21.60
N ALA A 486 -6.77 -11.31 20.56
CA ALA A 486 -7.60 -10.96 19.42
C ALA A 486 -9.08 -10.98 19.83
N MET A 487 -9.77 -9.86 19.56
CA MET A 487 -11.22 -9.72 19.78
C MET A 487 -12.03 -10.06 18.53
N GLY A 488 -11.38 -10.14 17.37
CA GLY A 488 -12.03 -10.54 16.14
C GLY A 488 -11.08 -11.22 15.15
N ILE A 489 -11.64 -11.97 14.21
CA ILE A 489 -10.91 -12.59 13.10
C ILE A 489 -11.67 -12.33 11.81
N LEU A 490 -11.02 -11.64 10.86
CA LEU A 490 -11.54 -11.41 9.53
C LEU A 490 -10.92 -12.41 8.55
N PHE A 491 -11.76 -13.21 7.91
CA PHE A 491 -11.38 -13.96 6.72
C PHE A 491 -11.69 -13.11 5.49
N LEU A 492 -10.72 -12.99 4.57
CA LEU A 492 -10.85 -12.20 3.35
C LEU A 492 -10.36 -13.03 2.15
N GLY A 493 -11.28 -13.40 1.26
CA GLY A 493 -10.92 -13.96 -0.05
C GLY A 493 -10.27 -12.90 -0.93
N LEU A 494 -9.24 -13.29 -1.68
CA LEU A 494 -8.48 -12.38 -2.53
C LEU A 494 -9.03 -12.36 -3.96
N ASN A 495 -8.84 -11.24 -4.64
CA ASN A 495 -9.24 -11.07 -6.05
C ASN A 495 -8.57 -12.16 -6.91
N PRO A 496 -9.35 -13.07 -7.54
CA PRO A 496 -8.81 -14.21 -8.27
C PRO A 496 -8.07 -13.81 -9.55
N ARG A 497 -8.25 -12.56 -10.01
CA ARG A 497 -7.60 -12.01 -11.20
C ARG A 497 -6.38 -11.15 -10.88
N ARG A 498 -5.87 -11.18 -9.65
CA ARG A 498 -4.66 -10.46 -9.26
C ARG A 498 -3.73 -11.37 -8.45
N PRO A 499 -2.42 -11.39 -8.78
CA PRO A 499 -1.45 -12.08 -7.95
C PRO A 499 -1.33 -11.41 -6.57
N TYR A 500 -1.01 -12.20 -5.55
CA TYR A 500 -0.70 -11.68 -4.21
C TYR A 500 0.75 -11.18 -4.14
N ASP A 501 0.99 -10.06 -4.82
CA ASP A 501 2.27 -9.35 -4.93
C ASP A 501 2.53 -8.42 -3.72
N ASN A 502 3.66 -7.69 -3.76
CA ASN A 502 4.05 -6.78 -2.68
C ASN A 502 3.06 -5.63 -2.47
N ASP A 503 2.47 -5.09 -3.53
CA ASP A 503 1.46 -4.03 -3.44
C ASP A 503 0.18 -4.55 -2.77
N TYR A 504 -0.23 -5.79 -3.07
CA TYR A 504 -1.35 -6.44 -2.39
C TYR A 504 -1.02 -6.70 -0.90
N ARG A 505 0.18 -7.17 -0.58
CA ARG A 505 0.63 -7.33 0.82
C ARG A 505 0.58 -6.03 1.60
N GLN A 506 1.04 -4.92 1.02
CA GLN A 506 0.97 -3.59 1.62
C GLN A 506 -0.47 -3.17 1.88
N PHE A 507 -1.37 -3.37 0.92
CA PHE A 507 -2.79 -3.08 1.11
C PHE A 507 -3.39 -3.85 2.29
N ILE A 508 -3.10 -5.15 2.41
CA ILE A 508 -3.60 -5.99 3.50
C ILE A 508 -3.03 -5.55 4.86
N SER A 509 -1.75 -5.16 4.90
CA SER A 509 -1.14 -4.60 6.10
C SER A 509 -1.83 -3.30 6.53
N LEU A 510 -2.10 -2.39 5.58
CA LEU A 510 -2.83 -1.15 5.85
C LEU A 510 -4.28 -1.41 6.30
N LEU A 511 -4.96 -2.40 5.71
CA LEU A 511 -6.29 -2.83 6.16
C LEU A 511 -6.26 -3.33 7.61
N SER A 512 -5.32 -4.23 7.92
CA SER A 512 -5.14 -4.76 9.28
C SER A 512 -4.85 -3.64 10.28
N GLN A 513 -3.96 -2.71 9.93
CA GLN A 513 -3.64 -1.55 10.77
C GLN A 513 -4.86 -0.66 10.99
N LYS A 514 -5.65 -0.40 9.93
CA LYS A 514 -6.85 0.42 10.04
C LYS A 514 -7.88 -0.21 10.96
N LEU A 515 -8.17 -1.50 10.78
CA LEU A 515 -9.09 -2.25 11.66
C LEU A 515 -8.61 -2.24 13.11
N THR A 516 -7.34 -2.58 13.36
CA THR A 516 -6.74 -2.54 14.70
C THR A 516 -6.86 -1.15 15.34
N SER A 517 -6.49 -0.08 14.63
CA SER A 517 -6.51 1.28 15.18
C SER A 517 -7.91 1.81 15.50
N SER A 518 -8.90 1.49 14.66
CA SER A 518 -10.28 1.88 14.91
C SER A 518 -10.89 1.06 16.04
N LEU A 519 -10.62 -0.25 16.09
CA LEU A 519 -11.06 -1.10 17.20
C LEU A 519 -10.49 -0.61 18.54
N ALA A 520 -9.19 -0.32 18.61
CA ALA A 520 -8.54 0.24 19.81
C ALA A 520 -9.28 1.47 20.33
N SER A 521 -9.62 2.38 19.43
CA SER A 521 -10.35 3.60 19.77
C SER A 521 -11.75 3.29 20.31
N THR A 522 -12.46 2.33 19.71
CA THR A 522 -13.80 1.94 20.17
C THR A 522 -13.80 1.25 21.52
N VAL A 523 -12.85 0.35 21.77
CA VAL A 523 -12.72 -0.36 23.06
C VAL A 523 -12.37 0.63 24.17
N LEU A 524 -11.48 1.59 23.90
CA LEU A 524 -11.17 2.66 24.86
C LEU A 524 -12.40 3.54 25.18
N LEU A 525 -13.17 3.93 24.16
CA LEU A 525 -14.41 4.70 24.37
C LEU A 525 -15.47 3.90 25.13
N GLU A 526 -15.60 2.61 24.84
CA GLU A 526 -16.52 1.71 25.53
C GLU A 526 -16.13 1.55 27.01
N GLU A 527 -14.85 1.35 27.31
CA GLU A 527 -14.34 1.29 28.68
C GLU A 527 -14.55 2.60 29.44
N GLU A 528 -14.28 3.75 28.82
CA GLU A 528 -14.53 5.05 29.42
C GLU A 528 -16.02 5.23 29.74
N ALA A 529 -16.91 4.85 28.82
CA ALA A 529 -18.34 4.92 29.04
C ALA A 529 -18.77 3.99 30.19
N ARG A 530 -18.23 2.77 30.26
CA ARG A 530 -18.50 1.83 31.36
C ARG A 530 -18.04 2.39 32.70
N ARG A 531 -16.83 2.97 32.78
CA ARG A 531 -16.31 3.61 34.00
C ARG A 531 -17.18 4.79 34.44
N ARG A 532 -17.61 5.64 33.51
CA ARG A 532 -18.53 6.77 33.81
C ARG A 532 -19.87 6.29 34.36
N ARG A 533 -20.43 5.20 33.80
CA ARG A 533 -21.67 4.59 34.30
C ARG A 533 -21.49 4.07 35.73
N ASN A 534 -20.44 3.31 35.99
CA ASN A 534 -20.16 2.76 37.32
C ASN A 534 -19.99 3.86 38.38
N ILE A 535 -19.27 4.96 38.07
CA ILE A 535 -19.12 6.10 39.00
C ILE A 535 -20.47 6.77 39.27
N THR A 536 -21.32 6.91 38.24
CA THR A 536 -22.65 7.50 38.38
C THR A 536 -23.58 6.61 39.21
N GLU A 537 -23.55 5.29 39.00
CA GLU A 537 -24.32 4.32 39.77
C GLU A 537 -23.87 4.29 41.24
N GLN A 538 -22.56 4.31 41.49
CA GLN A 538 -22.01 4.37 42.85
C GLN A 538 -22.39 5.68 43.54
N ALA A 539 -22.28 6.82 42.86
CA ALA A 539 -22.70 8.12 43.41
C ALA A 539 -24.20 8.17 43.69
N ALA A 540 -25.03 7.54 42.85
CA ALA A 540 -26.47 7.43 43.09
C ALA A 540 -26.77 6.57 44.31
N TYR A 541 -26.08 5.43 44.46
CA TYR A 541 -26.18 4.56 45.63
C TYR A 541 -25.75 5.28 46.93
N ASP A 542 -24.61 5.95 46.92
CA ASP A 542 -24.09 6.68 48.07
C ASP A 542 -25.02 7.84 48.47
N ASN A 543 -25.55 8.58 47.49
CA ASN A 543 -26.54 9.63 47.73
C ASN A 543 -27.86 9.08 48.31
N ALA A 544 -28.33 7.92 47.83
CA ALA A 544 -29.51 7.27 48.38
C ALA A 544 -29.29 6.84 49.84
N MET A 545 -28.14 6.24 50.15
CA MET A 545 -27.75 5.86 51.51
C MET A 545 -27.61 7.07 52.45
N LEU A 546 -26.99 8.16 51.98
CA LEU A 546 -26.88 9.41 52.74
C LEU A 546 -28.25 10.01 53.03
N LYS A 547 -29.14 10.06 52.03
CA LYS A 547 -30.51 10.54 52.21
C LYS A 547 -31.26 9.73 53.26
N GLN A 548 -31.16 8.40 53.22
CA GLN A 548 -31.81 7.53 54.19
C GLN A 548 -31.26 7.72 55.61
N ARG A 549 -29.95 7.94 55.76
CA ARG A 549 -29.35 8.28 57.06
C ARG A 549 -29.80 9.64 57.58
N LEU A 550 -29.90 10.65 56.71
CA LEU A 550 -30.38 11.97 57.08
C LEU A 550 -31.84 11.90 57.53
N GLU A 551 -32.70 11.19 56.79
CA GLU A 551 -34.10 10.96 57.17
C GLU A 551 -34.21 10.28 58.56
N TYR A 552 -33.42 9.23 58.78
CA TYR A 552 -33.36 8.57 60.09
C TYR A 552 -32.91 9.53 61.20
N GLN A 553 -31.87 10.34 60.98
CA GLN A 553 -31.41 11.32 61.97
C GLN A 553 -32.44 12.43 62.23
N THR A 554 -33.14 12.90 61.20
CA THR A 554 -34.21 13.89 61.36
C THR A 554 -35.36 13.33 62.17
N GLU A 555 -35.78 12.08 61.91
CA GLU A 555 -36.83 11.42 62.68
C GLU A 555 -36.43 11.22 64.15
N GLN A 556 -35.17 10.80 64.40
CA GLN A 556 -34.62 10.71 65.75
C GLN A 556 -34.61 12.07 66.46
N THR A 557 -34.21 13.12 65.76
CA THR A 557 -34.14 14.50 66.31
C THR A 557 -35.54 15.02 66.61
N GLU A 558 -36.51 14.81 65.72
CA GLU A 558 -37.91 15.17 65.94
C GLU A 558 -38.51 14.42 67.13
N ARG A 559 -38.27 13.10 67.20
CA ARG A 559 -38.74 12.27 68.31
C ARG A 559 -38.13 12.70 69.65
N SER A 560 -36.83 13.02 69.65
CA SER A 560 -36.13 13.58 70.81
C SER A 560 -36.73 14.93 71.21
N MET A 561 -36.92 15.86 70.27
CA MET A 561 -37.58 17.16 70.52
C MET A 561 -38.99 16.98 71.10
N GLN A 562 -39.80 16.07 70.56
CA GLN A 562 -41.14 15.79 71.08
C GLN A 562 -41.08 15.28 72.53
N THR A 563 -40.15 14.37 72.84
CA THR A 563 -39.97 13.91 74.23
C THR A 563 -39.49 15.02 75.16
N PHE A 564 -38.54 15.87 74.72
CA PHE A 564 -38.08 17.02 75.50
C PHE A 564 -39.20 18.02 75.76
N THR A 565 -40.02 18.34 74.76
CA THR A 565 -41.19 19.24 74.89
C THR A 565 -42.22 18.64 75.85
N ALA A 566 -42.53 17.35 75.74
CA ALA A 566 -43.45 16.68 76.65
C ALA A 566 -42.96 16.72 78.11
N VAL A 567 -41.66 16.52 78.34
CA VAL A 567 -41.04 16.64 79.68
C VAL A 567 -41.07 18.09 80.16
N ALA A 568 -40.74 19.06 79.29
CA ALA A 568 -40.77 20.48 79.61
C ALA A 568 -42.18 20.96 80.00
N ASP A 569 -43.24 20.50 79.34
CA ASP A 569 -44.63 20.79 79.70
C ASP A 569 -45.06 20.17 81.04
N PHE A 570 -44.43 19.06 81.46
CA PHE A 570 -44.68 18.44 82.75
C PHE A 570 -44.07 19.21 83.93
N ILE A 571 -42.95 19.93 83.73
CA ILE A 571 -42.24 20.64 84.80
C ILE A 571 -43.08 21.78 85.44
N PRO A 572 -43.76 22.66 84.68
CA PRO A 572 -44.67 23.66 85.24
C PRO A 572 -45.86 23.06 85.97
N ARG A 573 -46.39 21.91 85.52
CA ARG A 573 -47.54 21.24 86.17
C ARG A 573 -47.16 20.67 87.53
N ILE A 574 -45.98 20.08 87.67
CA ILE A 574 -45.43 19.62 88.96
C ILE A 574 -45.19 20.81 89.89
N ASN A 575 -44.65 21.92 89.38
CA ASN A 575 -44.42 23.12 90.19
C ASN A 575 -45.72 23.83 90.59
N ARG A 576 -46.77 23.81 89.75
CA ARG A 576 -48.13 24.26 90.11
C ARG A 576 -48.76 23.36 91.18
N ALA A 577 -48.67 22.04 91.03
CA ALA A 577 -49.18 21.07 92.01
C ALA A 577 -48.47 21.19 93.38
N LYS A 578 -47.15 21.43 93.39
CA LYS A 578 -46.38 21.72 94.61
C LYS A 578 -46.73 23.08 95.23
N ARG A 579 -47.05 24.10 94.42
CA ARG A 579 -47.53 25.41 94.92
C ARG A 579 -48.93 25.32 95.51
N THR A 580 -49.87 24.61 94.89
CA THR A 580 -51.22 24.39 95.44
C THR A 580 -51.20 23.57 96.73
N ALA A 581 -50.32 22.57 96.83
CA ALA A 581 -50.12 21.82 98.07
C ALA A 581 -49.49 22.68 99.19
N ARG A 582 -48.56 23.60 98.87
CA ARG A 582 -47.98 24.53 99.85
C ARG A 582 -48.95 25.62 100.34
N VAL A 583 -49.88 26.07 99.49
CA VAL A 583 -50.92 27.04 99.88
C VAL A 583 -51.99 26.38 100.77
N SER A 584 -52.32 25.11 100.52
CA SER A 584 -53.21 24.32 101.39
C SER A 584 -52.61 24.02 102.77
N ALA A 585 -51.29 23.99 102.92
CA ALA A 585 -50.62 23.68 104.18
C ALA A 585 -50.34 24.92 105.07
N ARG A 586 -50.57 26.14 104.57
CA ARG A 586 -50.39 27.39 105.33
C ARG A 586 -51.71 28.04 105.79
N GLY A 587 -52.84 27.39 105.53
CA GLY A 587 -54.18 27.84 105.93
C GLY A 587 -54.84 26.96 107.00
N ARG A 588 -54.07 26.24 107.82
CA ARG A 588 -54.55 25.53 109.01
C ARG A 588 -53.77 25.97 110.24
#